data_AF-I0R517-F1
#
_entry.id   AF-I0R517-F1
#
_cell.length_a   1.000
_cell.length_b   1.000
_cell.length_c   1.000
_cell.angle_alpha   90.00
_cell.angle_beta   90.00
_cell.angle_gamma   90.00
#
_symmetry.space_group_name_H-M   'P 1'
#
loop_
_entity.id
_entity.type
_entity.pdbx_description
1 polymer ?
#
loop_
_entity_poly.entity_id
_entity_poly.type
_entity_poly.pdbx_seq_one_letter_code
_entity_poly.pdbx_strand_id
1 'polypeptide(L)' 'MAENEWVSYKNKWYYAGSDGAIVTNKWESINGKDYYFNSSGDLLVNTVVDGYNVDTNGVKIK' A
#
# COMPACT_ATOMS: atom_id res chain seq x y z
N MET A 1 16.85 8.30 -7.08
CA MET A 1 16.06 8.07 -5.85
C MET A 1 14.78 7.43 -6.32
N ALA A 2 14.33 6.33 -5.71
CA ALA A 2 13.16 5.59 -6.17
C ALA A 2 11.90 6.34 -5.72
N GLU A 3 11.43 7.24 -6.56
CA GLU A 3 10.25 8.08 -6.33
C GLU A 3 9.04 7.34 -6.90
N ASN A 4 7.95 7.24 -6.14
CA ASN A 4 6.71 6.57 -6.57
C ASN A 4 6.91 5.10 -7.00
N GLU A 5 7.80 4.39 -6.30
CA GLU A 5 8.20 3.02 -6.65
C GLU A 5 7.67 2.00 -5.63
N TRP A 6 7.28 0.84 -6.14
CA TRP A 6 6.90 -0.32 -5.33
C TRP A 6 8.14 -1.08 -4.87
N VAL A 7 8.24 -1.29 -3.57
CA VAL A 7 9.34 -2.02 -2.95
C VAL A 7 8.79 -3.33 -2.40
N SER A 8 9.33 -4.46 -2.84
CA SER A 8 9.02 -5.76 -2.23
C SER A 8 10.15 -6.18 -1.30
N TYR A 9 9.80 -6.52 -0.06
CA TYR A 9 10.76 -6.98 0.94
C TYR A 9 10.14 -8.05 1.83
N LYS A 10 10.84 -9.19 1.97
CA LYS A 10 10.40 -10.34 2.79
C LYS A 10 8.94 -10.77 2.52
N ASN A 11 8.59 -10.88 1.24
CA ASN A 11 7.24 -11.28 0.80
C ASN A 11 6.12 -10.31 1.22
N LYS A 12 6.47 -9.05 1.50
CA LYS A 12 5.56 -7.94 1.71
C LYS A 12 5.85 -6.82 0.74
N TRP A 13 4.83 -6.00 0.48
CA TRP A 13 4.94 -4.84 -0.40
C TRP A 13 4.91 -3.55 0.41
N TYR A 14 5.68 -2.58 -0.05
CA TYR A 14 5.81 -1.24 0.50
C TYR A 14 5.80 -0.27 -0.69
N TYR A 15 5.49 1.00 -0.44
CA TYR A 15 5.50 2.01 -1.48
C TYR A 15 6.31 3.21 -1.03
N ALA A 16 7.32 3.59 -1.82
CA ALA A 16 8.10 4.80 -1.61
C ALA A 16 7.40 5.97 -2.31
N GLY A 17 6.93 6.94 -1.52
CA GLY A 17 6.29 8.14 -2.05
C GLY A 17 7.27 9.08 -2.75
N SER A 18 6.77 10.21 -3.22
CA SER A 18 7.58 11.22 -3.93
C SER A 18 8.75 11.78 -3.11
N ASP A 19 8.70 11.70 -1.79
CA ASP A 19 9.74 12.19 -0.88
C ASP A 19 10.84 11.12 -0.63
N GLY A 20 10.69 9.93 -1.23
CA GLY A 20 11.54 8.76 -0.95
C GLY A 20 11.22 8.06 0.38
N ALA A 21 10.32 8.62 1.19
CA ALA A 21 9.80 7.99 2.39
C ALA A 21 8.76 6.91 2.06
N ILE A 22 8.75 5.82 2.84
CA ILE A 22 7.73 4.79 2.72
C ILE A 22 6.38 5.30 3.22
N VAL A 23 5.32 4.93 2.51
CA VAL A 23 3.96 5.21 2.91
C VAL A 23 3.59 4.31 4.08
N THR A 24 3.11 4.91 5.17
CA THR A 24 2.69 4.18 6.38
C THR A 24 1.38 4.75 6.94
N ASN A 25 0.60 3.88 7.57
CA ASN A 25 -0.64 4.17 8.29
C ASN A 25 -1.67 5.03 7.53
N LYS A 26 -1.78 4.84 6.21
CA LYS A 26 -2.71 5.60 5.36
C LYS A 26 -3.11 4.85 4.10
N TRP A 27 -4.22 5.28 3.51
CA TRP A 27 -4.59 4.96 2.14
C TRP A 27 -3.75 5.78 1.16
N GLU A 28 -3.26 5.14 0.12
CA GLU A 28 -2.53 5.77 -0.99
C GLU A 28 -3.15 5.35 -2.31
N SER A 29 -3.44 6.32 -3.15
CA SER A 29 -4.04 6.07 -4.45
C SER A 29 -2.94 6.00 -5.51
N ILE A 30 -2.66 4.78 -5.99
CA ILE A 30 -1.56 4.50 -6.91
C ILE A 30 -2.17 4.02 -8.22
N ASN A 31 -1.97 4.80 -9.29
CA ASN A 31 -2.47 4.49 -10.63
C ASN A 31 -4.01 4.24 -10.68
N GLY A 32 -4.78 5.02 -9.92
CA GLY A 32 -6.25 4.92 -9.87
C GLY A 32 -6.80 3.77 -9.03
N LYS A 33 -5.94 3.11 -8.24
CA LYS A 33 -6.30 2.06 -7.29
C LYS A 33 -5.89 2.49 -5.89
N ASP A 34 -6.76 2.26 -4.90
CA ASP A 34 -6.45 2.58 -3.51
C ASP A 34 -5.82 1.38 -2.81
N TYR A 35 -4.70 1.63 -2.14
CA TYR A 35 -3.92 0.67 -1.38
C TYR A 35 -3.76 1.17 0.05
N TYR A 36 -3.81 0.27 1.03
CA TYR A 36 -3.60 0.66 2.42
C TYR A 36 -2.30 0.11 2.98
N PHE A 37 -1.52 0.99 3.58
CA PHE A 37 -0.28 0.65 4.25
C PHE A 37 -0.47 0.76 5.76
N ASN A 38 -0.07 -0.28 6.50
CA ASN A 38 -0.14 -0.27 7.96
C ASN A 38 0.93 0.66 8.57
N SER A 39 0.97 0.77 9.91
CA SER A 39 1.97 1.59 10.60
C SER A 39 3.43 1.19 10.36
N SER A 40 3.69 -0.05 9.92
CA SER A 40 5.02 -0.54 9.54
C SER A 40 5.35 -0.28 8.07
N GLY A 41 4.41 0.25 7.30
CA GLY A 41 4.51 0.43 5.85
C GLY A 41 4.21 -0.82 5.03
N ASP A 42 3.75 -1.90 5.67
CA ASP A 42 3.34 -3.09 4.95
C ASP A 42 1.99 -2.85 4.26
N LEU A 43 1.92 -3.18 2.98
CA LEU A 43 0.67 -3.25 2.23
C LEU A 43 -0.23 -4.34 2.82
N LEU A 44 -1.45 -3.95 3.19
CA LEU A 44 -2.48 -4.91 3.59
C LEU A 44 -3.15 -5.51 2.34
N VAL A 45 -3.22 -6.84 2.31
CA VAL A 45 -3.83 -7.62 1.22
C VAL A 45 -4.80 -8.64 1.79
N ASN A 46 -5.84 -8.99 1.02
CA ASN A 46 -6.83 -10.01 1.36
C ASN A 46 -7.42 -9.85 2.78
N THR A 47 -7.81 -8.63 3.12
CA THR A 47 -8.34 -8.28 4.45
C THR A 47 -9.37 -7.15 4.34
N VAL A 48 -9.89 -6.69 5.47
CA VAL A 48 -10.80 -5.54 5.54
C VAL A 48 -10.09 -4.41 6.29
N VAL A 49 -10.08 -3.24 5.69
CA VAL A 49 -9.47 -2.02 6.23
C VAL A 49 -10.52 -0.92 6.24
N ASP A 50 -10.80 -0.32 7.40
CA ASP A 50 -11.82 0.73 7.54
C ASP A 50 -13.20 0.35 6.97
N GLY A 51 -13.56 -0.93 7.01
CA GLY A 51 -14.81 -1.45 6.43
C GLY A 51 -14.79 -1.68 4.92
N TYR A 52 -13.64 -1.48 4.26
CA TYR A 52 -13.43 -1.78 2.84
C TYR A 52 -12.62 -3.07 2.67
N ASN A 53 -13.12 -3.98 1.83
CA ASN A 53 -12.38 -5.17 1.46
C ASN A 53 -11.22 -4.80 0.53
N VAL A 54 -10.04 -5.35 0.77
CA VAL A 54 -8.89 -5.29 -0.15
C VAL A 54 -8.63 -6.68 -0.74
N ASP A 55 -8.33 -6.75 -2.03
CA ASP A 55 -8.07 -8.01 -2.73
C ASP A 55 -6.67 -8.59 -2.41
N THR A 56 -6.31 -9.70 -3.05
CA THR A 56 -4.99 -10.34 -2.88
C THR A 56 -3.82 -9.49 -3.37
N ASN A 57 -4.08 -8.44 -4.14
CA ASN A 57 -3.09 -7.45 -4.59
C ASN A 57 -3.09 -6.20 -3.69
N GLY A 58 -3.90 -6.16 -2.63
CA GLY A 58 -4.06 -5.01 -1.74
C GLY A 58 -4.88 -3.87 -2.32
N VAL A 59 -5.55 -4.11 -3.46
CA VAL A 59 -6.41 -3.14 -4.11
C VAL A 59 -7.75 -3.12 -3.39
N LYS A 60 -8.19 -1.94 -2.99
CA LYS A 60 -9.53 -1.72 -2.50
C LYS A 60 -10.58 -2.21 -3.50
N ILE A 61 -11.40 -3.14 -3.05
CA ILE A 61 -12.58 -3.62 -3.76
C ILE A 61 -13.70 -2.62 -3.49
N LYS A 62 -14.35 -2.16 -4.55
CA LYS A 62 -15.48 -1.23 -4.51
C LYS A 62 -16.80 -1.97 -4.70
#